data_AF-Q7N1M0-F1
#
_entry.id   AF-Q7N1M0-F1
#
_cell.length_a   1.000
_cell.length_b   1.000
_cell.length_c   1.000
_cell.angle_alpha   90.00
_cell.angle_beta   90.00
_cell.angle_gamma   90.00
#
_symmetry.space_group_name_H-M   'P 1'
#
loop_
_entity.id
_entity.type
_entity.pdbx_description
1 polymer ?
#
loop_
_entity_poly.entity_id
_entity_poly.type
_entity_poly.pdbx_seq_one_letter_code
_entity_poly.pdbx_strand_id
1 'polypeptide(L)'
;MGITSMLTLHGSVTIIFVFLIFGCGEMNTQEITDTSTISTLKFIVKTDNPLVQKLLPTIREMCPGLDKYSDQFTDITVYENSYPSRTTIKFHIDENAKLSNDYMAHGNNCFLDIEDNETVLSISKSACQSVCLDQQNVPGGTLKLKL
;
A
#
# COMPACT_ATOMS: atom_id res chain seq x y z
N MET A 1 15.18 -26.01 -50.95
CA MET A 1 14.10 -26.99 -50.71
C MET A 1 12.85 -26.16 -50.42
N GLY A 2 11.90 -25.94 -51.33
CA GLY A 2 11.07 -26.88 -52.11
C GLY A 2 9.69 -26.92 -51.41
N ILE A 3 8.64 -26.23 -51.88
CA ILE A 3 7.62 -26.64 -52.88
C ILE A 3 7.03 -28.05 -52.55
N THR A 4 5.74 -28.40 -52.63
CA THR A 4 4.45 -27.77 -53.05
C THR A 4 3.30 -28.63 -52.40
N SER A 5 1.97 -28.43 -52.52
CA SER A 5 1.11 -27.64 -53.42
C SER A 5 -0.30 -27.34 -52.83
N MET A 6 -1.15 -26.73 -53.67
CA MET A 6 -2.63 -26.72 -53.80
C MET A 6 -3.50 -27.48 -52.76
N LEU A 7 -4.57 -26.91 -52.17
CA LEU A 7 -5.67 -26.05 -52.67
C LEU A 7 -6.75 -26.79 -53.50
N THR A 8 -7.96 -26.91 -52.93
CA THR A 8 -9.23 -26.91 -53.68
C THR A 8 -10.35 -26.30 -52.85
N LEU A 9 -10.84 -25.15 -53.31
CA LEU A 9 -11.97 -24.41 -52.74
C LEU A 9 -13.18 -24.63 -53.65
N HIS A 10 -14.31 -25.10 -53.13
CA HIS A 10 -15.55 -25.28 -53.90
C HIS A 10 -16.78 -24.87 -53.08
N GLY A 11 -17.68 -24.09 -53.70
CA GLY A 11 -19.06 -23.91 -53.23
C GLY A 11 -19.38 -22.57 -52.58
N SER A 12 -19.74 -21.57 -53.40
CA SER A 12 -20.35 -20.32 -52.92
C SER A 12 -21.81 -20.56 -52.50
N VAL A 13 -22.19 -20.15 -51.29
CA VAL A 13 -23.60 -19.94 -50.91
C VAL A 13 -23.73 -18.61 -50.18
N THR A 14 -24.40 -17.66 -50.84
CA THR A 14 -24.66 -16.32 -50.31
C THR A 14 -25.94 -16.35 -49.46
N ILE A 15 -25.86 -16.01 -48.18
CA ILE A 15 -27.05 -15.68 -47.36
C ILE A 15 -26.80 -14.34 -46.66
N ILE A 16 -27.47 -13.31 -47.17
CA ILE A 16 -27.70 -12.04 -46.46
C ILE A 16 -29.10 -12.16 -45.88
N PHE A 17 -29.27 -12.03 -44.56
CA PHE A 17 -30.58 -11.75 -43.99
C PHE A 17 -30.52 -10.71 -42.87
N VAL A 18 -31.43 -9.75 -43.01
CA VAL A 18 -31.51 -8.42 -42.40
C VAL A 18 -31.89 -8.44 -40.91
N PHE A 19 -31.47 -7.39 -40.21
CA PHE A 19 -31.92 -6.92 -38.90
C PHE A 19 -33.38 -7.24 -38.52
N LEU A 20 -33.60 -7.61 -37.25
CA LEU A 20 -34.74 -7.12 -36.47
C LEU A 20 -34.29 -6.65 -35.08
N ILE A 21 -34.54 -5.37 -34.84
CA ILE A 21 -34.53 -4.67 -33.54
C ILE A 21 -35.57 -5.24 -32.56
N PHE A 22 -35.31 -5.13 -31.25
CA PHE A 22 -36.21 -4.66 -30.17
C PHE A 22 -35.61 -5.02 -28.79
N GLY A 23 -35.63 -4.08 -27.83
CA GLY A 23 -35.20 -4.35 -26.45
C GLY A 23 -34.69 -3.13 -25.70
N CYS A 24 -35.60 -2.30 -25.18
CA CYS A 24 -35.23 -1.19 -24.28
C CYS A 24 -34.87 -1.75 -22.89
N GLY A 25 -33.81 -1.22 -22.28
CA GLY A 25 -33.27 -1.69 -21.01
C GLY A 25 -32.48 -0.60 -20.29
N GLU A 26 -33.14 0.52 -20.00
CA GLU A 26 -32.56 1.57 -19.17
C GLU A 26 -32.47 1.10 -17.71
N MET A 27 -31.31 0.60 -17.32
CA MET A 27 -31.00 0.33 -15.93
C MET A 27 -29.81 1.20 -15.51
N ASN A 28 -30.12 2.34 -14.89
CA ASN A 28 -29.17 3.06 -14.08
C ASN A 28 -28.67 2.12 -12.96
N THR A 29 -27.48 1.58 -13.12
CA THR A 29 -26.64 1.20 -12.00
C THR A 29 -25.36 2.00 -12.15
N GLN A 30 -25.44 3.24 -11.65
CA GLN A 30 -24.29 3.99 -11.22
C GLN A 30 -23.69 3.17 -10.07
N GLU A 31 -22.85 2.18 -10.40
CA GLU A 31 -21.94 1.64 -9.41
C GLU A 31 -21.22 2.84 -8.82
N ILE A 32 -21.33 2.96 -7.50
CA ILE A 32 -20.59 3.97 -6.77
C ILE A 32 -19.14 3.60 -7.03
N THR A 33 -18.49 4.38 -7.90
CA THR A 33 -17.04 4.41 -7.95
C THR A 33 -16.61 4.83 -6.57
N ASP A 34 -16.30 3.84 -5.72
CA ASP A 34 -15.49 4.00 -4.53
C ASP A 34 -14.19 4.57 -5.04
N THR A 35 -14.21 5.89 -5.15
CA THR A 35 -13.12 6.71 -5.57
C THR A 35 -12.20 6.67 -4.39
N SER A 36 -11.39 5.61 -4.36
CA SER A 36 -10.25 5.46 -3.49
C SER A 36 -9.46 6.75 -3.68
N THR A 37 -9.71 7.68 -2.75
CA THR A 37 -9.04 8.96 -2.72
C THR A 37 -7.60 8.60 -2.44
N ILE A 38 -6.80 8.52 -3.51
CA ILE A 38 -5.37 8.31 -3.43
C ILE A 38 -4.90 9.38 -2.46
N SER A 39 -4.53 8.96 -1.24
CA SER A 39 -4.17 9.88 -0.18
C SER A 39 -2.91 10.58 -0.66
N THR A 40 -3.05 11.84 -1.09
CA THR A 40 -1.94 12.68 -1.54
C THR A 40 -1.15 13.22 -0.35
N LEU A 41 -1.66 12.99 0.85
CA LEU A 41 -1.01 13.24 2.12
C LEU A 41 0.18 12.29 2.28
N LYS A 42 1.28 12.84 2.79
CA LYS A 42 2.53 12.12 3.00
C LYS A 42 2.82 12.08 4.48
N PHE A 43 3.36 10.97 4.96
CA PHE A 43 3.94 10.91 6.30
C PHE A 43 5.15 11.85 6.38
N ILE A 44 5.05 12.87 7.22
CA ILE A 44 6.07 13.90 7.39
C ILE A 44 6.62 13.83 8.81
N VAL A 45 7.93 13.59 8.91
CA VAL A 45 8.67 13.63 10.17
C VAL A 45 9.48 14.91 10.21
N LYS A 46 9.10 15.84 11.09
CA LYS A 46 9.85 17.10 11.31
C LYS A 46 11.04 16.80 12.21
N THR A 47 12.25 16.78 11.64
CA THR A 47 13.49 16.50 12.36
C THR A 47 14.69 17.06 11.63
N ASP A 48 15.72 17.43 12.38
CA ASP A 48 17.05 17.79 11.86
C ASP A 48 18.00 16.58 11.79
N ASN A 49 17.56 15.38 12.21
CA ASN A 49 18.36 14.17 12.11
C ASN A 49 18.54 13.77 10.62
N PRO A 50 19.78 13.76 10.09
CA PRO A 50 20.02 13.58 8.66
C PRO A 50 19.76 12.16 8.18
N LEU A 51 19.86 11.16 9.07
CA LEU A 51 19.57 9.76 8.76
C LEU A 51 18.08 9.58 8.45
N VAL A 52 17.21 10.18 9.27
CA VAL A 52 15.76 10.16 9.03
C VAL A 52 15.42 10.92 7.74
N GLN A 53 15.99 12.11 7.50
CA GLN A 53 15.75 12.87 6.26
C GLN A 53 16.14 12.06 5.01
N LYS A 54 17.26 11.34 5.07
CA LYS A 54 17.77 10.46 4.00
C LYS A 54 16.88 9.23 3.76
N LEU A 55 16.44 8.54 4.81
CA LEU A 55 15.79 7.23 4.70
C LEU A 55 14.26 7.28 4.72
N LEU A 56 13.64 8.37 5.18
CA LEU A 56 12.17 8.51 5.22
C LEU A 56 11.47 8.24 3.87
N PRO A 57 12.02 8.60 2.68
CA PRO A 57 11.44 8.20 1.40
C PRO A 57 11.34 6.69 1.24
N THR A 58 12.45 5.95 1.42
CA THR A 58 12.50 4.48 1.33
C THR A 58 11.61 3.81 2.39
N ILE A 59 11.58 4.35 3.61
CA ILE A 59 10.70 3.86 4.68
C ILE A 59 9.22 3.95 4.26
N ARG A 60 8.81 5.06 3.63
CA ARG A 60 7.43 5.26 3.15
C ARG A 60 7.08 4.39 1.95
N GLU A 61 8.03 4.09 1.07
CA GLU A 61 7.83 3.13 -0.02
C GLU A 61 7.64 1.69 0.48
N MET A 62 8.37 1.29 1.53
CA MET A 62 8.23 -0.04 2.15
C MET A 62 7.03 -0.15 3.11
N CYS A 63 6.62 0.97 3.72
CA CYS A 63 5.46 1.06 4.61
C CYS A 63 4.37 1.95 3.98
N PRO A 64 3.63 1.49 2.94
CA PRO A 64 2.66 2.31 2.21
C PRO A 64 1.53 2.86 3.09
N GLY A 65 1.20 2.17 4.19
CA GLY A 65 0.18 2.65 5.13
C GLY A 65 0.61 3.89 5.92
N LEU A 66 1.91 4.22 5.97
CA LEU A 66 2.36 5.48 6.58
C LEU A 66 1.79 6.70 5.85
N ASP A 67 1.80 6.70 4.51
CA ASP A 67 1.19 7.78 3.73
C ASP A 67 -0.34 7.70 3.77
N LYS A 68 -0.89 6.49 3.58
CA LYS A 68 -2.35 6.25 3.55
C LYS A 68 -3.08 6.79 4.77
N TYR A 69 -2.48 6.67 5.95
CA TYR A 69 -3.07 7.05 7.24
C TYR A 69 -2.36 8.25 7.90
N SER A 70 -1.58 9.01 7.13
CA SER A 70 -0.69 10.06 7.64
C SER A 70 -1.38 11.21 8.41
N ASP A 71 -2.68 11.43 8.18
CA ASP A 71 -3.51 12.42 8.88
C ASP A 71 -4.06 11.95 10.24
N GLN A 72 -3.90 10.66 10.56
CA GLN A 72 -4.38 10.02 11.80
C GLN A 72 -3.23 9.69 12.76
N PHE A 73 -2.06 10.27 12.51
CA PHE A 73 -0.87 10.12 13.34
C PHE A 73 -0.52 11.41 14.06
N THR A 74 -0.34 11.29 15.38
CA THR A 74 -0.02 12.39 16.29
C THR A 74 1.31 12.10 17.00
N ASP A 75 1.82 13.05 17.79
CA ASP A 75 3.06 12.92 18.59
C ASP A 75 4.31 12.39 17.84
N ILE A 76 4.41 12.74 16.55
CA ILE A 76 5.53 12.33 15.68
C ILE A 76 6.84 12.93 16.22
N THR A 77 7.73 12.06 16.67
CA THR A 77 8.98 12.41 17.35
C THR A 77 10.13 11.53 16.87
N VAL A 78 11.35 12.06 16.89
CA VAL A 78 12.58 11.33 16.59
C VAL A 78 13.50 11.41 17.80
N TYR A 79 14.07 10.27 18.18
CA TYR A 79 15.07 10.20 19.24
C TYR A 79 16.04 9.06 18.98
N GLU A 80 17.20 9.15 19.63
CA GLU A 80 18.26 8.14 19.56
C GLU A 80 18.26 7.32 20.86
N ASN A 81 18.30 6.00 20.72
CA ASN A 81 18.50 5.08 21.84
C ASN A 81 19.96 4.66 21.83
N SER A 82 20.63 4.70 22.99
CA SER A 82 22.06 4.36 23.09
C SER A 82 22.34 2.87 23.30
N TYR A 83 21.33 2.06 23.66
CA TYR A 83 21.52 0.63 23.91
C TYR A 83 20.24 -0.20 23.63
N PRO A 84 20.19 -0.98 22.54
CA PRO A 84 21.10 -0.94 21.39
C PRO A 84 21.07 0.43 20.68
N SER A 85 22.16 0.80 20.01
CA SER A 85 22.22 2.03 19.20
C SER A 85 21.18 1.99 18.09
N ARG A 86 20.22 2.93 18.10
CA ARG A 86 19.11 3.02 17.14
C ARG A 86 18.61 4.45 17.00
N THR A 87 18.27 4.87 15.78
CA THR A 87 17.43 6.06 15.55
C THR A 87 15.98 5.61 15.44
N THR A 88 15.11 6.10 16.31
CA THR A 88 13.70 5.69 16.37
C THR A 88 12.79 6.85 15.96
N ILE A 89 11.91 6.59 14.99
CA ILE A 89 10.77 7.45 14.70
C ILE A 89 9.58 6.90 15.49
N LYS A 90 9.06 7.67 16.44
CA LYS A 90 7.84 7.36 17.18
C LYS A 90 6.67 8.18 16.63
N PHE A 91 5.49 7.59 16.57
CA PHE A 91 4.22 8.29 16.39
C PHE A 91 3.10 7.60 17.18
N HIS A 92 2.05 8.34 17.51
CA HIS A 92 0.82 7.83 18.09
C HIS A 92 -0.23 7.66 16.99
N ILE A 93 -1.08 6.64 17.14
CA ILE A 93 -2.25 6.41 16.30
C ILE A 93 -3.48 6.80 17.11
N ASP A 94 -4.27 7.74 16.60
CA ASP A 94 -5.46 8.22 17.31
C ASP A 94 -6.47 7.08 17.57
N GLU A 95 -7.13 7.10 18.73
CA GLU A 95 -8.15 6.11 19.14
C GLU A 95 -9.33 6.02 18.13
N ASN A 96 -9.57 7.10 17.38
CA ASN A 96 -10.66 7.21 16.41
C ASN A 96 -10.16 7.14 14.95
N ALA A 97 -8.97 6.58 14.71
CA ALA A 97 -8.44 6.42 13.37
C ALA A 97 -9.36 5.55 12.49
N LYS A 98 -9.35 5.79 11.18
CA LYS A 98 -10.11 5.05 10.16
C LYS A 98 -9.31 3.86 9.64
N LEU A 99 -8.66 3.14 10.56
CA LEU A 99 -7.92 1.91 10.32
C LEU A 99 -8.85 0.70 10.34
N SER A 100 -8.42 -0.41 9.73
CA SER A 100 -9.08 -1.70 9.94
C SER A 100 -8.96 -2.10 11.42
N ASN A 101 -10.09 -2.44 12.05
CA ASN A 101 -10.10 -2.91 13.45
C ASN A 101 -9.24 -4.16 13.66
N ASP A 102 -9.09 -4.97 12.62
CA ASP A 102 -8.27 -6.18 12.62
C ASP A 102 -6.75 -5.88 12.71
N TYR A 103 -6.33 -4.63 12.47
CA TYR A 103 -4.96 -4.20 12.75
C TYR A 103 -4.70 -4.01 14.26
N MET A 104 -5.75 -3.91 15.09
CA MET A 104 -5.66 -3.67 16.54
C MET A 104 -4.77 -2.46 16.91
N ALA A 105 -4.76 -1.44 16.06
CA ALA A 105 -3.76 -0.37 16.07
C ALA A 105 -4.22 0.97 16.68
N HIS A 106 -5.53 1.19 16.83
CA HIS A 106 -6.08 2.36 17.53
C HIS A 106 -5.43 2.56 18.91
N GLY A 107 -5.13 3.81 19.26
CA GLY A 107 -4.51 4.17 20.55
C GLY A 107 -3.05 3.72 20.74
N ASN A 108 -2.42 3.06 19.76
CA ASN A 108 -1.05 2.60 19.92
C ASN A 108 -0.02 3.69 19.70
N ASN A 109 1.04 3.65 20.52
CA ASN A 109 2.32 4.23 20.15
C ASN A 109 3.09 3.23 19.28
N CYS A 110 3.49 3.68 18.09
CA CYS A 110 4.28 2.93 17.11
C CYS A 110 5.71 3.48 17.03
N PHE A 111 6.63 2.57 16.71
CA PHE A 111 8.07 2.81 16.70
C PHE A 111 8.66 2.19 15.44
N LEU A 112 9.34 3.00 14.63
CA LEU A 112 10.11 2.59 13.47
C LEU A 112 11.59 2.73 13.85
N ASP A 113 12.22 1.61 14.19
CA ASP A 113 13.61 1.56 14.64
C ASP A 113 14.55 1.39 13.44
N ILE A 114 15.33 2.41 13.11
CA ILE A 114 16.45 2.29 12.17
C ILE A 114 17.64 1.73 12.96
N GLU A 115 18.12 0.53 12.59
CA GLU A 115 19.29 -0.08 13.24
C GLU A 115 20.58 0.71 12.92
N ASP A 116 21.56 0.66 13.84
CA ASP A 116 22.83 1.41 13.80
C ASP A 116 23.61 1.32 12.45
N ASN A 117 23.41 0.24 11.71
CA ASN A 117 24.04 0.02 10.40
C ASN A 117 23.32 0.71 9.23
N GLU A 118 22.24 1.45 9.48
CA GLU A 118 21.36 2.12 8.51
C GLU A 118 20.65 1.20 7.49
N THR A 119 20.83 -0.13 7.56
CA THR A 119 20.34 -1.09 6.54
C THR A 119 19.05 -1.83 6.91
N VAL A 120 18.56 -1.68 8.15
CA VAL A 120 17.37 -2.40 8.62
C VAL A 120 16.42 -1.48 9.36
N LEU A 121 15.15 -1.46 8.93
CA LEU A 121 14.02 -0.94 9.66
C LEU A 121 13.39 -2.07 10.49
N SER A 122 13.28 -1.90 11.81
CA SER A 122 12.65 -2.84 12.72
C SER A 122 11.32 -2.28 13.25
N ILE A 123 10.27 -3.10 13.28
CA ILE A 123 8.97 -2.76 13.87
C ILE A 123 8.54 -3.92 14.78
N SER A 124 8.45 -3.68 16.09
CA SER A 124 8.29 -4.73 17.11
C SER A 124 6.84 -5.10 17.45
N LYS A 125 5.90 -4.17 17.27
CA LYS A 125 4.47 -4.40 17.51
C LYS A 125 3.75 -4.84 16.23
N SER A 126 3.04 -5.95 16.26
CA SER A 126 2.22 -6.44 15.13
C SER A 126 1.24 -5.39 14.61
N ALA A 127 0.53 -4.68 15.50
CA ALA A 127 -0.39 -3.62 15.11
C ALA A 127 0.27 -2.51 14.27
N CYS A 128 1.51 -2.14 14.61
CA CYS A 128 2.28 -1.16 13.85
C CYS A 128 2.86 -1.74 12.55
N GLN A 129 3.11 -3.05 12.49
CA GLN A 129 3.45 -3.74 11.24
C GLN A 129 2.26 -3.73 10.29
N SER A 130 1.04 -3.98 10.80
CA SER A 130 -0.19 -3.96 10.01
C SER A 130 -0.49 -2.59 9.43
N VAL A 131 -0.24 -1.53 10.21
CA VAL A 131 -0.34 -0.14 9.73
C VAL A 131 0.79 0.21 8.75
N CYS A 132 2.04 -0.19 8.99
CA CYS A 132 3.14 0.01 8.03
C CYS A 132 2.81 -0.64 6.67
N LEU A 133 2.53 -1.95 6.67
CA LEU A 133 2.37 -2.77 5.47
C LEU A 133 0.95 -2.71 4.87
N ASP A 134 0.01 -1.99 5.51
CA ASP A 134 -1.41 -1.94 5.13
C ASP A 134 -2.08 -3.32 5.00
N GLN A 135 -1.74 -4.25 5.91
CA GLN A 135 -2.21 -5.64 5.86
C GLN A 135 -2.47 -6.27 7.23
N GLN A 136 -3.48 -7.13 7.31
CA GLN A 136 -3.83 -7.85 8.56
C GLN A 136 -2.81 -8.96 8.88
N ASN A 137 -2.42 -9.73 7.86
CA ASN A 137 -1.52 -10.88 8.02
C ASN A 137 -0.05 -10.42 8.07
N VAL A 138 0.44 -10.14 9.27
CA VAL A 138 1.84 -9.77 9.54
C VAL A 138 2.59 -10.90 10.26
N PRO A 139 3.94 -10.97 10.17
CA PRO A 139 4.69 -12.13 10.67
C PRO A 139 4.60 -12.38 12.19
N GLY A 140 4.26 -11.35 12.96
CA GLY A 140 4.44 -11.36 14.41
C GLY A 140 5.91 -11.27 14.82
N GLY A 141 6.17 -11.11 16.12
CA GLY A 141 7.53 -10.79 16.59
C GLY A 141 8.01 -9.44 16.04
N THR A 142 9.31 -9.32 15.74
CA THR A 142 9.86 -8.11 15.11
C THR A 142 9.96 -8.28 13.59
N LEU A 143 9.20 -7.48 12.85
CA LEU A 143 9.37 -7.30 11.42
C LEU A 143 10.71 -6.59 11.16
N LYS A 144 11.48 -7.08 10.20
CA LYS A 144 12.69 -6.44 9.68
C LYS A 144 12.55 -6.20 8.18
N LEU A 145 12.64 -4.94 7.76
CA LEU A 145 12.65 -4.53 6.35
C LEU A 145 14.04 -3.99 6.01
N LYS A 146 14.55 -4.30 4.81
CA LYS A 146 15.88 -3.86 4.38
C LYS A 146 15.80 -2.50 3.69
N LEU A 147 16.55 -1.54 4.22
CA LEU A 147 16.71 -0.17 3.71
C LEU A 147 17.74 -0.07 2.58
#